data_AF-A0A9W9ZRY2-F1
#
_entry.id   AF-A0A9W9ZRY2-F1
#
_cell.length_a   1.000
_cell.length_b   1.000
_cell.length_c   1.000
_cell.angle_alpha   90.00
_cell.angle_beta   90.00
_cell.angle_gamma   90.00
#
_symmetry.space_group_name_H-M   'P 1'
#
loop_
_entity.id
_entity.type
_entity.pdbx_description
1 polymer ?
#
loop_
_entity_poly.entity_id
_entity_poly.type
_entity_poly.pdbx_seq_one_letter_code
_entity_poly.pdbx_strand_id
1 'polypeptide(L)'
;MESRIILPPSLLTHLGEEVLVLILEYLDFRSLVMLGKTCRLFNRLCLSNLIWRHRCRVDFGLKTRWPEYTFIYLYEMFYKAEVLKNDHNFFRPVSQLKTSVIVWYLLNPVPPSQSVSHLTASQAKSIWGLTDDELESNYHESDRDRDIQDDFPSNNYEWTSLYKLFVRKHGGIRQMQSYVLKRCLRNRQALEEHFQLSLHSSRQQKWYQFLEDRDAGNRKALKALTEHMPRVTHSYMLHQITAMYIDGHLKGGFQTVEAYAGFCGYFKNWLDTKSIKLSVPRQGEMVAEDYRACLEYVNSELARHAEELELTVNDFMSKAKPYVERLHEVWMWQNQNDTAYRKEHRPSSVVRRHKCYREFLEKGNLEDFTRLKMYFERKEIVVAWFKENNWLHALLGDFVMRPLRPACLSSELSSSHFSSDCVSSLVQRFLETGYRSDFNKIRMKLSEMGSLEIQNFVRKSRQLRESIQQDIMKEDRVYVSDYEDRPFMNFLGSVRDPFRTEYGRRRIEVVTLD
;
A
#
# COMPACT_ATOMS: atom_id res chain seq x y z
N MET A 1 32.48 -26.35 21.17
CA MET A 1 33.05 -25.34 22.08
C MET A 1 34.11 -24.59 21.32
N GLU A 2 33.71 -23.52 20.63
CA GLU A 2 34.64 -22.66 19.90
C GLU A 2 35.35 -21.75 20.90
N SER A 3 36.67 -21.85 20.93
CA SER A 3 37.57 -21.00 21.70
C SER A 3 37.41 -19.55 21.22
N ARG A 4 36.71 -18.73 22.00
CA ARG A 4 36.73 -17.27 21.84
C ARG A 4 38.16 -16.80 22.03
N ILE A 5 38.78 -16.37 20.95
CA ILE A 5 40.04 -15.63 20.97
C ILE A 5 39.75 -14.33 21.73
N ILE A 6 40.20 -14.24 22.97
CA ILE A 6 40.18 -13.00 23.75
C ILE A 6 41.29 -12.13 23.13
N LEU A 7 40.92 -11.27 22.18
CA LEU A 7 41.79 -10.20 21.72
C LEU A 7 42.23 -9.36 22.94
N PRO A 8 43.50 -8.94 23.02
CA PRO A 8 43.94 -8.08 24.10
C PRO A 8 43.06 -6.81 24.15
N PRO A 9 42.69 -6.32 25.35
CA PRO A 9 41.92 -5.08 25.48
C PRO A 9 42.66 -3.95 24.75
N SER A 10 41.94 -3.13 24.01
CA SER A 10 42.58 -2.10 23.17
C SER A 10 43.46 -1.18 24.03
N LEU A 11 44.60 -0.75 23.49
CA LEU A 11 45.50 0.21 24.15
C LEU A 11 44.76 1.47 24.61
N LEU A 12 43.69 1.85 23.91
CA LEU A 12 42.85 3.00 24.27
C LEU A 12 42.09 2.80 25.59
N THR A 13 41.60 1.58 25.90
CA THR A 13 40.80 1.36 27.13
C THR A 13 41.62 1.38 28.42
N HIS A 14 42.96 1.49 28.31
CA HIS A 14 43.87 1.60 29.46
C HIS A 14 44.23 3.04 29.82
N LEU A 15 43.84 4.01 28.99
CA LEU A 15 44.02 5.43 29.30
C LEU A 15 43.07 5.86 30.41
N GLY A 16 43.50 6.81 31.25
CA GLY A 16 42.62 7.44 32.23
C GLY A 16 41.43 8.13 31.57
N GLU A 17 40.30 8.20 32.26
CA GLU A 17 39.06 8.77 31.70
C GLU A 17 39.23 10.23 31.30
N GLU A 18 40.06 10.99 32.02
CA GLU A 18 40.37 12.38 31.72
C GLU A 18 41.08 12.51 30.37
N VAL A 19 42.05 11.62 30.10
CA VAL A 19 42.77 11.58 28.82
C VAL A 19 41.83 11.16 27.71
N LEU A 20 40.95 10.18 27.96
CA LEU A 20 39.95 9.77 26.99
C LEU A 20 38.99 10.92 26.66
N VAL A 21 38.45 11.63 27.66
CA VAL A 21 37.56 12.77 27.42
C VAL A 21 38.25 13.84 26.56
N LEU A 22 39.52 14.16 26.83
CA LEU A 22 40.28 15.10 25.99
C LEU A 22 40.39 14.63 24.54
N ILE A 23 40.68 13.34 24.31
CA ILE A 23 40.73 12.78 22.95
C ILE A 23 39.35 12.87 22.28
N LEU A 24 38.29 12.54 23.02
CA LEU A 24 36.91 12.54 22.50
C LEU A 24 36.42 13.94 22.14
N GLU A 25 36.88 15.01 22.82
CA GLU A 25 36.49 16.39 22.46
C GLU A 25 36.92 16.79 21.03
N TYR A 26 37.97 16.17 20.49
CA TYR A 26 38.43 16.41 19.12
C TYR A 26 37.61 15.68 18.05
N LEU A 27 36.78 14.71 18.44
CA LEU A 27 35.96 13.95 17.50
C LEU A 27 34.72 14.72 17.09
N ASP A 28 34.31 14.56 15.83
CA ASP A 28 33.02 15.05 15.36
C ASP A 28 31.86 14.23 15.94
N PHE A 29 30.64 14.76 15.85
CA PHE A 29 29.48 14.11 16.46
C PHE A 29 29.22 12.71 15.88
N ARG A 30 29.50 12.49 14.59
CA ARG A 30 29.32 11.18 13.94
C ARG A 30 30.26 10.14 14.54
N SER A 31 31.54 10.49 14.68
CA SER A 31 32.53 9.61 15.29
C SER A 31 32.20 9.33 16.75
N LEU A 32 31.72 10.33 17.51
CA LEU A 32 31.29 10.15 18.90
C LEU A 32 30.12 9.15 19.02
N VAL A 33 29.09 9.30 18.17
CA VAL A 33 27.93 8.39 18.17
C VAL A 33 28.33 6.97 17.76
N MET A 34 29.22 6.82 16.78
CA MET A 34 29.71 5.51 16.35
C MET A 34 30.58 4.85 17.41
N LEU A 35 31.49 5.60 18.02
CA LEU A 35 32.35 5.11 19.09
C LEU A 35 31.54 4.67 20.32
N GLY A 36 30.47 5.41 20.66
CA GLY A 36 29.56 5.04 21.74
C GLY A 36 28.84 3.70 21.56
N LYS A 37 28.82 3.14 20.34
CA LYS A 37 28.26 1.81 20.04
C LYS A 37 29.27 0.66 20.18
N THR A 38 30.55 0.97 20.42
CA THR A 38 31.63 -0.04 20.40
C THR A 38 31.74 -0.80 21.73
N CYS A 39 31.75 -0.10 22.86
CA CYS A 39 31.89 -0.72 24.19
C CYS A 39 31.22 0.12 25.28
N ARG A 40 31.02 -0.48 26.47
CA ARG A 40 30.36 0.18 27.62
C ARG A 40 31.10 1.43 28.12
N LEU A 41 32.44 1.41 28.11
CA LEU A 41 33.25 2.55 28.52
C LEU A 41 32.99 3.76 27.62
N PHE A 42 33.15 3.60 26.30
CA PHE A 42 32.89 4.68 25.36
C PHE A 42 31.42 5.07 25.31
N ASN A 43 30.49 4.13 25.48
CA ASN A 43 29.08 4.46 25.60
C ASN A 43 28.83 5.47 26.74
N ARG A 44 29.36 5.19 27.94
CA ARG A 44 29.22 6.10 29.09
C ARG A 44 29.93 7.43 28.85
N LEU A 45 31.17 7.41 28.37
CA LEU A 45 31.95 8.63 28.13
C LEU A 45 31.30 9.51 27.06
N CYS A 46 30.87 8.94 25.94
CA CYS A 46 30.17 9.65 24.88
C CYS A 46 28.77 10.14 25.30
N LEU A 47 28.21 9.70 26.43
CA LEU A 47 26.99 10.26 27.02
C LEU A 47 27.27 11.39 28.04
N SER A 48 28.53 11.75 28.27
CA SER A 48 28.90 12.81 29.20
C SER A 48 28.53 14.19 28.67
N ASN A 49 27.85 14.99 29.50
CA ASN A 49 27.50 16.38 29.17
C ASN A 49 28.73 17.27 28.90
N LEU A 50 29.93 16.92 29.39
CA LEU A 50 31.14 17.71 29.16
C LEU A 50 31.50 17.77 27.68
N ILE A 51 31.52 16.61 27.02
CA ILE A 51 31.83 16.49 25.58
C ILE A 51 30.80 17.26 24.77
N TRP A 52 29.52 17.06 25.02
CA TRP A 52 28.46 17.72 24.25
C TRP A 52 28.37 19.21 24.50
N ARG A 53 28.73 19.67 25.70
CA ARG A 53 28.90 21.10 25.97
C ARG A 53 30.05 21.69 25.16
N HIS A 54 31.18 20.98 25.08
CA HIS A 54 32.30 21.37 24.22
C HIS A 54 31.84 21.42 22.75
N ARG A 55 31.14 20.38 22.26
CA ARG A 55 30.63 20.34 20.88
C ARG A 55 29.65 21.46 20.58
N CYS A 56 28.69 21.77 21.46
CA CYS A 56 27.80 22.93 21.27
C CYS A 56 28.56 24.26 21.19
N ARG A 57 29.66 24.39 21.95
CA ARG A 57 30.51 25.58 21.90
C ARG A 57 31.28 25.69 20.59
N VAL A 58 31.87 24.59 20.12
CA VAL A 58 32.69 24.56 18.91
C VAL A 58 31.84 24.66 17.64
N ASP A 59 30.79 23.86 17.56
CA ASP A 59 29.99 23.71 16.32
C ASP A 59 28.97 24.84 16.16
N PHE A 60 28.40 25.36 17.27
CA PHE A 60 27.33 26.35 17.26
C PHE A 60 27.67 27.66 17.98
N GLY A 61 28.91 27.84 18.45
CA GLY A 61 29.34 29.06 19.12
C GLY A 61 28.64 29.31 20.48
N LEU A 62 28.10 28.28 21.11
CA LEU A 62 27.35 28.42 22.36
C LEU A 62 28.27 28.77 23.55
N LYS A 63 28.05 29.94 24.16
CA LYS A 63 28.84 30.46 25.31
C LYS A 63 28.06 30.40 26.62
N THR A 64 26.74 30.26 26.56
CA THR A 64 25.84 30.24 27.71
C THR A 64 25.69 28.83 28.29
N ARG A 65 25.44 28.73 29.60
CA ARG A 65 25.10 27.46 30.25
C ARG A 65 23.64 27.09 29.95
N TRP A 66 23.38 25.81 29.74
CA TRP A 66 22.05 25.27 29.49
C TRP A 66 21.55 24.56 30.76
N PRO A 67 20.62 25.15 31.53
CA PRO A 67 20.13 24.56 32.78
C PRO A 67 18.97 23.56 32.62
N GLU A 68 18.28 23.52 31.49
CA GLU A 68 17.00 22.81 31.37
C GLU A 68 17.15 21.30 31.08
N TYR A 69 17.94 20.95 30.05
CA TYR A 69 18.13 19.56 29.58
C TYR A 69 19.62 19.22 29.46
N THR A 70 19.93 18.02 28.96
CA THR A 70 21.31 17.64 28.63
C THR A 70 21.83 18.42 27.42
N PHE A 71 23.15 18.61 27.35
CA PHE A 71 23.79 19.20 26.16
C PHE A 71 23.67 18.28 24.94
N ILE A 72 23.52 16.97 25.14
CA ILE A 72 23.21 16.01 24.07
C ILE A 72 21.90 16.39 23.39
N TYR A 73 20.85 16.59 24.19
CA TYR A 73 19.54 16.96 23.67
C TYR A 73 19.59 18.29 22.93
N LEU A 74 20.28 19.29 23.50
CA LEU A 74 20.44 20.58 22.84
C LEU A 74 21.19 20.47 21.51
N TYR A 75 22.26 19.65 21.47
CA TYR A 75 23.01 19.39 20.25
C TYR A 75 22.14 18.71 19.19
N GLU A 76 21.32 17.74 19.59
CA GLU A 76 20.37 17.08 18.68
C GLU A 76 19.41 18.08 18.04
N MET A 77 18.85 19.01 18.82
CA MET A 77 17.98 20.06 18.27
C MET A 77 18.72 20.98 17.31
N PHE A 78 19.94 21.42 17.65
CA PHE A 78 20.73 22.24 16.71
C PHE A 78 21.10 21.48 15.44
N TYR A 79 21.42 20.20 15.55
CA TYR A 79 21.66 19.35 14.39
C TYR A 79 20.42 19.27 13.49
N LYS A 80 19.23 19.06 14.07
CA LYS A 80 17.96 19.07 13.30
C LYS A 80 17.72 20.39 12.59
N ALA A 81 18.02 21.52 13.24
CA ALA A 81 17.97 22.82 12.59
C ALA A 81 18.99 22.91 11.44
N GLU A 82 20.25 22.52 11.67
CA GLU A 82 21.28 22.59 10.63
C GLU A 82 20.96 21.72 9.39
N VAL A 83 20.26 20.60 9.55
CA VAL A 83 19.79 19.77 8.41
C VAL A 83 18.76 20.53 7.55
N LEU A 84 17.94 21.39 8.15
CA LEU A 84 16.97 22.22 7.41
C LEU A 84 17.63 23.41 6.72
N LYS A 85 18.90 23.71 7.00
CA LYS A 85 19.61 24.85 6.41
C LYS A 85 19.67 24.71 4.90
N ASN A 86 19.47 25.83 4.19
CA ASN A 86 19.36 25.89 2.73
C ASN A 86 18.20 25.09 2.12
N ASP A 87 17.26 24.56 2.89
CA ASP A 87 16.04 23.97 2.35
C ASP A 87 15.18 25.07 1.69
N HIS A 88 15.26 25.17 0.36
CA HIS A 88 14.55 26.18 -0.40
C HIS A 88 13.03 26.08 -0.28
N ASN A 89 12.50 24.87 -0.09
CA ASN A 89 11.06 24.66 0.10
C ASN A 89 10.60 25.16 1.46
N PHE A 90 11.50 25.13 2.46
CA PHE A 90 11.21 25.65 3.80
C PHE A 90 11.33 27.18 3.88
N PHE A 91 12.36 27.77 3.28
CA PHE A 91 12.66 29.20 3.40
C PHE A 91 11.99 30.10 2.35
N ARG A 92 11.28 29.54 1.36
CA ARG A 92 10.52 30.31 0.36
C ARG A 92 9.02 29.95 0.35
N PRO A 93 8.13 30.95 0.22
CA PRO A 93 8.41 32.39 0.25
C PRO A 93 8.71 32.88 1.68
N VAL A 94 9.62 33.86 1.82
CA VAL A 94 10.06 34.43 3.11
C VAL A 94 8.88 34.99 3.93
N SER A 95 7.81 35.43 3.26
CA SER A 95 6.57 35.89 3.90
C SER A 95 5.83 34.80 4.70
N GLN A 96 6.09 33.52 4.42
CA GLN A 96 5.48 32.37 5.09
C GLN A 96 6.44 31.70 6.06
N LEU A 97 7.59 32.32 6.35
CA LEU A 97 8.56 31.78 7.29
C LEU A 97 7.93 31.56 8.67
N LYS A 98 7.93 30.30 9.08
CA LYS A 98 7.45 29.92 10.40
C LYS A 98 8.46 30.38 11.43
N THR A 99 8.07 31.38 12.22
CA THR A 99 8.90 31.94 13.31
C THR A 99 9.32 30.86 14.31
N SER A 100 8.57 29.77 14.41
CA SER A 100 8.87 28.64 15.29
C SER A 100 10.17 27.90 14.95
N VAL A 101 10.58 27.87 13.68
CA VAL A 101 11.82 27.19 13.25
C VAL A 101 12.96 28.20 13.08
N ILE A 102 12.68 29.40 12.54
CA ILE A 102 13.73 30.41 12.29
C ILE A 102 14.46 30.84 13.57
N VAL A 103 13.79 30.76 14.72
CA VAL A 103 14.35 31.09 16.05
C VAL A 103 15.63 30.31 16.37
N TRP A 104 15.76 29.08 15.87
CA TRP A 104 16.95 28.23 16.08
C TRP A 104 18.22 28.78 15.42
N TYR A 105 18.07 29.68 14.44
CA TYR A 105 19.20 30.29 13.73
C TYR A 105 19.60 31.65 14.30
N LEU A 106 18.83 32.23 15.22
CA LEU A 106 19.13 33.55 15.82
C LEU A 106 20.40 33.55 16.68
N LEU A 107 20.93 32.38 17.02
CA LEU A 107 22.21 32.22 17.69
C LEU A 107 23.40 32.38 16.74
N ASN A 108 23.17 32.28 15.42
CA ASN A 108 24.21 32.29 14.41
C ASN A 108 24.23 33.65 13.68
N PRO A 109 25.41 34.30 13.56
CA PRO A 109 25.55 35.50 12.74
C PRO A 109 25.34 35.25 11.23
N VAL A 110 25.37 34.00 10.78
CA VAL A 110 25.17 33.63 9.38
C VAL A 110 23.71 33.22 9.13
N PRO A 111 23.06 33.72 8.06
CA PRO A 111 21.69 33.35 7.74
C PRO A 111 21.56 31.87 7.34
N PRO A 112 20.42 31.22 7.61
CA PRO A 112 20.22 29.82 7.28
C PRO A 112 19.97 29.53 5.79
N SER A 113 19.70 30.57 4.99
CA SER A 113 19.58 30.49 3.53
C SER A 113 19.85 31.86 2.95
N GLN A 114 20.34 31.92 1.70
CA GLN A 114 20.42 33.17 0.93
C GLN A 114 19.04 33.85 0.79
N SER A 115 17.95 33.09 0.84
CA SER A 115 16.60 33.67 0.73
C SER A 115 16.25 34.55 1.93
N VAL A 116 16.92 34.37 3.07
CA VAL A 116 16.65 35.12 4.31
C VAL A 116 17.83 36.01 4.73
N SER A 117 18.81 36.23 3.85
CA SER A 117 19.94 37.11 4.14
C SER A 117 19.52 38.58 4.25
N HIS A 118 18.47 38.96 3.52
CA HIS A 118 17.89 40.30 3.51
C HIS A 118 16.41 40.22 3.87
N LEU A 119 16.03 40.89 4.95
CA LEU A 119 14.67 40.85 5.51
C LEU A 119 14.02 42.24 5.44
N THR A 120 12.72 42.30 5.13
CA THR A 120 11.97 43.56 5.24
C THR A 120 11.84 44.01 6.70
N ALA A 121 11.50 45.28 6.94
CA ALA A 121 11.21 45.78 8.29
C ALA A 121 10.19 44.91 9.04
N SER A 122 9.09 44.51 8.38
CA SER A 122 8.06 43.67 8.99
C SER A 122 8.58 42.28 9.39
N GLN A 123 9.44 41.68 8.55
CA GLN A 123 10.07 40.39 8.83
C GLN A 123 11.09 40.51 9.97
N ALA A 124 11.91 41.56 9.98
CA ALA A 124 12.88 41.82 11.03
C ALA A 124 12.20 41.95 12.40
N LYS A 125 11.14 42.77 12.49
CA LYS A 125 10.32 42.92 13.71
C LYS A 125 9.73 41.59 14.18
N SER A 126 9.12 40.82 13.27
CA SER A 126 8.48 39.54 13.61
C SER A 126 9.46 38.48 14.11
N ILE A 127 10.61 38.34 13.43
CA ILE A 127 11.59 37.28 13.72
C ILE A 127 12.42 37.65 14.96
N TRP A 128 13.00 38.85 14.96
CA TRP A 128 13.96 39.29 15.96
C TRP A 128 13.28 39.99 17.16
N GLY A 129 12.01 40.39 17.04
CA GLY A 129 11.31 41.12 18.10
C GLY A 129 11.86 42.53 18.32
N LEU A 130 12.27 43.19 17.23
CA LEU A 130 12.81 44.56 17.24
C LEU A 130 11.68 45.60 17.10
N THR A 131 11.88 46.79 17.67
CA THR A 131 10.96 47.94 17.50
C THR A 131 11.37 48.82 16.32
N ASP A 132 10.49 49.74 15.92
CA ASP A 132 10.81 50.76 14.90
C ASP A 132 12.02 51.61 15.32
N ASP A 133 12.01 52.16 16.53
CA ASP A 133 13.10 52.98 17.06
C ASP A 133 14.46 52.25 17.05
N GLU A 134 14.47 50.95 17.36
CA GLU A 134 15.68 50.12 17.36
C GLU A 134 16.24 49.90 15.95
N LEU A 135 15.35 49.77 14.95
CA LEU A 135 15.73 49.60 13.55
C LEU A 135 16.22 50.93 12.94
N GLU A 136 15.54 52.04 13.24
CA GLU A 136 15.93 53.39 12.80
C GLU A 136 17.28 53.82 13.39
N SER A 137 17.49 53.59 14.69
CA SER A 137 18.77 53.89 15.36
C SER A 137 19.94 53.14 14.73
N ASN A 138 19.72 51.89 14.31
CA ASN A 138 20.75 51.08 13.66
C ASN A 138 21.07 51.58 12.25
N TYR A 139 20.08 52.07 11.50
CA TYR A 139 20.32 52.69 10.19
C TYR A 139 21.21 53.93 10.32
N HIS A 140 20.90 54.83 11.26
CA HIS A 140 21.67 56.04 11.49
C HIS A 140 23.11 55.79 11.98
N GLU A 141 23.36 54.68 12.67
CA GLU A 141 24.72 54.26 13.01
C GLU A 141 25.47 53.69 11.80
N SER A 142 24.80 52.94 10.92
CA SER A 142 25.43 52.32 9.74
C SER A 142 25.71 53.27 8.58
N ASP A 143 24.95 54.37 8.45
CA ASP A 143 25.19 55.42 7.44
C ASP A 143 26.37 56.32 7.80
N ARG A 144 26.75 56.41 9.09
CA ARG A 144 27.94 57.19 9.51
C ARG A 144 29.26 56.55 9.08
N ASP A 145 29.26 55.26 8.75
CA ASP A 145 30.42 54.53 8.25
C ASP A 145 30.41 54.36 6.71
N ARG A 146 29.36 54.82 6.00
CA ARG A 146 29.26 54.78 4.54
C ARG A 146 29.47 56.17 3.96
N ASP A 147 30.73 56.57 3.87
CA ASP A 147 31.12 57.57 2.88
C ASP A 147 30.91 56.94 1.49
N ILE A 148 30.12 57.62 0.65
CA ILE A 148 29.85 57.38 -0.78
C ILE A 148 28.55 56.61 -1.09
N GLN A 149 27.51 57.40 -1.36
CA GLN A 149 26.68 57.36 -2.58
C GLN A 149 26.01 56.02 -2.93
N ASP A 150 24.86 55.75 -2.32
CA ASP A 150 23.74 55.07 -2.99
C ASP A 150 22.44 55.75 -2.53
N ASP A 151 21.89 56.61 -3.40
CA ASP A 151 20.58 57.24 -3.27
C ASP A 151 19.51 56.14 -3.33
N PHE A 152 19.18 55.48 -2.21
CA PHE A 152 17.90 54.86 -1.86
C PHE A 152 18.16 53.92 -0.66
N PRO A 153 17.44 54.06 0.48
CA PRO A 153 17.58 53.12 1.57
C PRO A 153 17.16 51.74 1.05
N SER A 154 18.07 50.76 1.09
CA SER A 154 17.67 49.38 0.83
C SER A 154 16.62 49.04 1.89
N ASN A 155 15.35 48.90 1.49
CA ASN A 155 14.19 48.56 2.35
C ASN A 155 14.34 47.21 3.08
N ASN A 156 15.50 46.57 2.94
CA ASN A 156 15.84 45.30 3.53
C ASN A 156 17.05 45.44 4.46
N TYR A 157 16.98 44.74 5.58
CA TYR A 157 18.00 44.66 6.61
C TYR A 157 18.80 43.37 6.46
N GLU A 158 20.12 43.47 6.55
CA GLU A 158 21.01 42.32 6.49
C GLU A 158 20.97 41.52 7.80
N TRP A 159 20.95 40.18 7.71
CA TRP A 159 20.92 39.26 8.85
C TRP A 159 22.05 39.53 9.87
N THR A 160 23.28 39.74 9.39
CA THR A 160 24.46 40.03 10.23
C THR A 160 24.30 41.32 11.02
N SER A 161 23.72 42.36 10.41
CA SER A 161 23.43 43.65 11.04
C SER A 161 22.34 43.52 12.09
N LEU A 162 21.26 42.79 11.79
CA LEU A 162 20.20 42.47 12.75
C LEU A 162 20.74 41.64 13.93
N TYR A 163 21.64 40.69 13.68
CA TYR A 163 22.29 39.90 14.73
C TYR A 163 23.11 40.79 15.67
N LYS A 164 23.91 41.74 15.15
CA LYS A 164 24.68 42.69 15.97
C LYS A 164 23.76 43.56 16.83
N LEU A 165 22.70 44.10 16.25
CA LEU A 165 21.70 44.90 16.96
C LEU A 165 21.02 44.09 18.07
N PHE A 166 20.63 42.85 17.77
CA PHE A 166 19.99 41.96 18.71
C PHE A 166 20.90 41.56 19.88
N VAL A 167 22.20 41.38 19.64
CA VAL A 167 23.20 41.17 20.71
C VAL A 167 23.30 42.40 21.62
N ARG A 168 23.29 43.62 21.05
CA ARG A 168 23.33 44.87 21.83
C ARG A 168 22.07 45.04 22.67
N LYS A 169 20.89 44.83 22.08
CA LYS A 169 19.57 44.89 22.76
C LYS A 169 19.52 44.07 24.05
N HIS A 170 20.11 42.87 24.03
CA HIS A 170 20.11 41.97 25.17
C HIS A 170 21.30 42.16 26.13
N GLY A 171 22.17 43.14 25.91
CA GLY A 171 23.31 43.43 26.79
C GLY A 171 24.49 42.46 26.63
N GLY A 172 24.59 41.80 25.47
CA GLY A 172 25.71 40.92 25.13
C GLY A 172 25.32 39.50 24.71
N ILE A 173 26.31 38.76 24.21
CA ILE A 173 26.08 37.45 23.59
C ILE A 173 25.51 36.41 24.56
N ARG A 174 25.92 36.43 25.84
CA ARG A 174 25.45 35.42 26.80
C ARG A 174 23.98 35.59 27.12
N GLN A 175 23.56 36.83 27.36
CA GLN A 175 22.18 37.20 27.66
C GLN A 175 21.27 36.99 26.46
N MET A 176 21.73 37.35 25.26
CA MET A 176 21.05 37.06 24.00
C MET A 176 20.85 35.54 23.82
N GLN A 177 21.90 34.75 23.96
CA GLN A 177 21.80 33.29 23.82
C GLN A 177 20.84 32.70 24.87
N SER A 178 20.88 33.16 26.14
CA SER A 178 19.91 32.74 27.16
C SER A 178 18.46 33.05 26.76
N TYR A 179 18.22 34.21 26.16
CA TYR A 179 16.89 34.61 25.69
C TYR A 179 16.41 33.74 24.51
N VAL A 180 17.25 33.56 23.50
CA VAL A 180 16.92 32.76 22.31
C VAL A 180 16.69 31.30 22.67
N LEU A 181 17.51 30.72 23.52
CA LEU A 181 17.38 29.33 23.96
C LEU A 181 16.03 29.05 24.64
N LYS A 182 15.51 30.00 25.44
CA LYS A 182 14.15 29.91 26.01
C LYS A 182 13.07 29.91 24.93
N ARG A 183 13.23 30.70 23.86
CA ARG A 183 12.31 30.66 22.70
C ARG A 183 12.44 29.37 21.92
N CYS A 184 13.65 28.86 21.71
CA CYS A 184 13.92 27.58 21.06
C CYS A 184 13.18 26.45 21.79
N LEU A 185 13.28 26.40 23.12
CA LEU A 185 12.63 25.37 23.92
C LEU A 185 11.10 25.35 23.76
N ARG A 186 10.46 26.53 23.69
CA ARG A 186 9.02 26.65 23.44
C ARG A 186 8.62 26.13 22.06
N ASN A 187 9.51 26.25 21.08
CA ASN A 187 9.24 25.88 19.68
C ASN A 187 9.87 24.54 19.25
N ARG A 188 10.39 23.75 20.21
CA ARG A 188 11.06 22.47 19.93
C ARG A 188 10.21 21.48 19.12
N GLN A 189 8.91 21.43 19.40
CA GLN A 189 8.00 20.50 18.72
C GLN A 189 7.84 20.86 17.23
N ALA A 190 7.72 22.15 16.91
CA ALA A 190 7.64 22.59 15.53
C ALA A 190 8.92 22.26 14.75
N LEU A 191 10.10 22.40 15.36
CA LEU A 191 11.36 22.00 14.73
C LEU A 191 11.38 20.48 14.45
N GLU A 192 10.91 19.66 15.40
CA GLU A 192 10.82 18.21 15.20
C GLU A 192 9.91 17.85 14.03
N GLU A 193 8.70 18.40 13.99
CA GLU A 193 7.72 18.15 12.91
C GLU A 193 8.30 18.52 11.54
N HIS A 194 8.95 19.68 11.44
CA HIS A 194 9.58 20.12 10.20
C HIS A 194 10.78 19.29 9.80
N PHE A 195 11.58 18.84 10.77
CA PHE A 195 12.68 17.92 10.53
C PHE A 195 12.17 16.58 9.95
N GLN A 196 11.10 16.01 10.51
CA GLN A 196 10.51 14.77 9.99
C GLN A 196 9.96 14.95 8.57
N LEU A 197 9.29 16.08 8.28
CA LEU A 197 8.79 16.38 6.93
C LEU A 197 9.93 16.53 5.90
N SER A 198 11.02 17.18 6.28
CA SER A 198 12.20 17.33 5.42
C SER A 198 12.89 15.99 5.18
N LEU A 199 13.04 15.15 6.21
CA LEU A 199 13.55 13.79 6.04
C LEU A 199 12.68 12.95 5.11
N HIS A 200 11.36 12.96 5.29
CA HIS A 200 10.41 12.28 4.42
C HIS A 200 10.57 12.73 2.96
N SER A 201 10.62 14.05 2.73
CA SER A 201 10.78 14.65 1.39
C SER A 201 12.13 14.28 0.77
N SER A 202 13.21 14.30 1.55
CA SER A 202 14.56 13.92 1.11
C SER A 202 14.64 12.44 0.70
N ARG A 203 14.05 11.53 1.51
CA ARG A 203 13.98 10.10 1.17
C ARG A 203 13.14 9.86 -0.08
N GLN A 204 12.01 10.55 -0.20
CA GLN A 204 11.18 10.49 -1.40
C GLN A 204 11.94 10.96 -2.65
N GLN A 205 12.68 12.08 -2.55
CA GLN A 205 13.49 12.57 -3.66
C GLN A 205 14.60 11.60 -4.05
N LYS A 206 15.30 11.02 -3.06
CA LYS A 206 16.32 10.00 -3.31
C LYS A 206 15.74 8.78 -4.04
N TRP A 207 14.54 8.34 -3.65
CA TRP A 207 13.81 7.28 -4.34
C TRP A 207 13.51 7.66 -5.79
N TYR A 208 12.98 8.86 -6.05
CA TYR A 208 12.70 9.30 -7.42
C TYR A 208 13.96 9.43 -8.27
N GLN A 209 15.07 9.94 -7.73
CA GLN A 209 16.36 10.00 -8.43
C GLN A 209 16.84 8.60 -8.85
N PHE A 210 16.71 7.62 -7.96
CA PHE A 210 17.04 6.24 -8.27
C PHE A 210 16.15 5.61 -9.36
N LEU A 211 14.88 6.03 -9.46
CA LEU A 211 14.00 5.61 -10.55
C LEU A 211 14.38 6.23 -11.91
N GLU A 212 14.93 7.45 -11.89
CA GLU A 212 15.30 8.20 -13.08
C GLU A 212 16.68 7.84 -13.62
N ASP A 213 17.58 7.35 -12.76
CA ASP A 213 18.93 6.97 -13.13
C ASP A 213 18.96 5.88 -14.21
N ARG A 214 19.61 6.20 -15.34
CA ARG A 214 19.66 5.37 -16.55
C ARG A 214 20.73 4.28 -16.47
N ASP A 215 21.77 4.48 -15.66
CA ASP A 215 22.93 3.58 -15.60
C ASP A 215 22.71 2.38 -14.68
N ALA A 216 21.77 2.47 -13.74
CA ALA A 216 21.47 1.39 -12.80
C ALA A 216 20.64 0.23 -13.40
N GLY A 217 20.26 0.25 -14.68
CA GLY A 217 19.44 -0.81 -15.30
C GLY A 217 18.02 -0.98 -14.71
N ASN A 218 17.70 -0.20 -13.67
CA ASN A 218 16.52 -0.28 -12.84
C ASN A 218 15.23 0.07 -13.58
N ARG A 219 15.30 0.93 -14.61
CA ARG A 219 14.14 1.16 -15.50
C ARG A 219 13.59 -0.13 -16.10
N LYS A 220 14.38 -1.16 -16.41
CA LYS A 220 13.83 -2.42 -16.94
C LYS A 220 13.18 -3.27 -15.83
N ALA A 221 13.79 -3.37 -14.66
CA ALA A 221 13.25 -4.10 -13.50
C ALA A 221 11.98 -3.45 -12.93
N LEU A 222 11.93 -2.11 -12.93
CA LEU A 222 10.77 -1.32 -12.50
C LEU A 222 9.73 -1.15 -13.61
N LYS A 223 10.13 -1.04 -14.88
CA LYS A 223 9.18 -1.13 -16.00
C LYS A 223 8.49 -2.49 -16.00
N ALA A 224 9.19 -3.56 -15.63
CA ALA A 224 8.61 -4.88 -15.38
C ALA A 224 7.59 -4.89 -14.23
N LEU A 225 7.79 -4.10 -13.18
CA LEU A 225 6.82 -3.87 -12.09
C LEU A 225 5.61 -3.05 -12.58
N THR A 226 5.80 -2.09 -13.49
CA THR A 226 4.74 -1.17 -13.94
C THR A 226 4.06 -1.55 -15.26
N GLU A 227 4.59 -2.51 -16.03
CA GLU A 227 4.16 -2.82 -17.42
C GLU A 227 2.72 -3.33 -17.52
N HIS A 228 2.19 -3.89 -16.42
CA HIS A 228 0.84 -4.43 -16.33
C HIS A 228 -0.04 -3.64 -15.34
N MET A 229 0.41 -2.45 -14.93
CA MET A 229 -0.32 -1.59 -14.00
C MET A 229 -0.93 -0.37 -14.74
N PRO A 230 -2.16 0.04 -14.41
CA PRO A 230 -2.77 1.24 -15.00
C PRO A 230 -1.88 2.48 -14.80
N ARG A 231 -1.85 3.41 -15.76
CA ARG A 231 -1.03 4.64 -15.66
C ARG A 231 -1.35 5.50 -14.41
N VAL A 232 -2.55 5.36 -13.85
CA VAL A 232 -3.01 6.08 -12.65
C VAL A 232 -2.35 5.57 -11.36
N THR A 233 -1.80 4.34 -11.35
CA THR A 233 -1.07 3.79 -10.19
C THR A 233 0.40 4.21 -10.11
N HIS A 234 0.93 4.95 -11.09
CA HIS A 234 2.28 5.53 -10.99
C HIS A 234 2.42 6.52 -9.82
N SER A 235 1.32 7.14 -9.38
CA SER A 235 1.29 8.00 -8.18
C SER A 235 1.24 7.22 -6.86
N TYR A 236 1.04 5.89 -6.90
CA TYR A 236 0.88 5.01 -5.73
C TYR A 236 1.96 3.93 -5.64
N MET A 237 3.16 4.13 -6.23
CA MET A 237 4.30 3.22 -6.10
C MET A 237 4.96 3.25 -4.71
N LEU A 238 4.16 3.10 -3.66
CA LEU A 238 4.58 2.78 -2.31
C LEU A 238 4.28 1.30 -2.08
N HIS A 239 5.08 0.40 -2.67
CA HIS A 239 5.18 -0.94 -2.12
C HIS A 239 5.58 -0.83 -0.65
N GLN A 240 5.11 -1.73 0.21
CA GLN A 240 5.27 -1.58 1.67
C GLN A 240 6.71 -1.26 2.09
N ILE A 241 7.72 -1.88 1.46
CA ILE A 241 9.14 -1.58 1.71
C ILE A 241 9.54 -0.14 1.32
N THR A 242 9.11 0.36 0.16
CA THR A 242 9.41 1.75 -0.24
C THR A 242 8.63 2.77 0.58
N ALA A 243 7.41 2.45 1.00
CA ALA A 243 6.63 3.23 1.96
C ALA A 243 7.39 3.37 3.28
N MET A 244 7.77 2.23 3.86
CA MET A 244 8.53 2.17 5.11
C MET A 244 9.87 2.92 5.03
N TYR A 245 10.53 2.91 3.86
CA TYR A 245 11.72 3.72 3.65
C TYR A 245 11.43 5.21 3.77
N ILE A 246 10.44 5.70 3.01
CA ILE A 246 10.09 7.12 2.97
C ILE A 246 9.63 7.60 4.36
N ASP A 247 8.80 6.81 5.03
CA ASP A 247 8.32 7.07 6.39
C ASP A 247 9.44 6.96 7.45
N GLY A 248 10.54 6.27 7.13
CA GLY A 248 11.71 6.15 8.01
C GLY A 248 11.67 4.98 8.99
N HIS A 249 10.78 4.01 8.75
CA HIS A 249 10.67 2.78 9.53
C HIS A 249 11.61 1.67 9.03
N LEU A 250 12.27 1.84 7.88
CA LEU A 250 13.12 0.80 7.29
C LEU A 250 14.55 0.82 7.85
N LYS A 251 14.96 -0.24 8.55
CA LYS A 251 16.26 -0.32 9.24
C LYS A 251 17.47 -0.20 8.31
N GLY A 252 17.48 -1.01 7.24
CA GLY A 252 18.53 -1.00 6.22
C GLY A 252 18.47 0.21 5.29
N GLY A 253 17.56 1.16 5.54
CA GLY A 253 17.41 2.38 4.77
C GLY A 253 17.31 2.09 3.27
N PHE A 254 18.10 2.82 2.49
CA PHE A 254 18.02 2.73 1.03
C PHE A 254 18.59 1.42 0.47
N GLN A 255 19.51 0.73 1.18
CA GLN A 255 20.10 -0.53 0.72
C GLN A 255 19.04 -1.64 0.62
N THR A 256 18.12 -1.70 1.60
CA THR A 256 16.96 -2.61 1.53
C THR A 256 16.04 -2.27 0.35
N VAL A 257 15.88 -1.00 0.00
CA VAL A 257 15.09 -0.58 -1.18
C VAL A 257 15.76 -1.05 -2.48
N GLU A 258 17.07 -0.89 -2.59
CA GLU A 258 17.85 -1.39 -3.73
C GLU A 258 17.77 -2.92 -3.84
N ALA A 259 17.88 -3.61 -2.71
CA ALA A 259 17.72 -5.06 -2.65
C ALA A 259 16.32 -5.51 -3.06
N TYR A 260 15.27 -4.81 -2.63
CA TYR A 260 13.89 -5.08 -3.04
C TYR A 260 13.70 -4.86 -4.55
N ALA A 261 14.23 -3.77 -5.11
CA ALA A 261 14.19 -3.50 -6.55
C ALA A 261 14.93 -4.59 -7.35
N GLY A 262 16.12 -4.99 -6.90
CA GLY A 262 16.89 -6.08 -7.50
C GLY A 262 16.16 -7.42 -7.45
N PHE A 263 15.55 -7.74 -6.31
CA PHE A 263 14.67 -8.89 -6.14
C PHE A 263 13.53 -8.89 -7.17
N CYS A 264 12.77 -7.80 -7.29
CA CYS A 264 11.62 -7.71 -8.19
C CYS A 264 11.99 -7.99 -9.65
N GLY A 265 13.12 -7.45 -10.12
CA GLY A 265 13.64 -7.69 -11.47
C GLY A 265 14.11 -9.12 -11.70
N TYR A 266 14.91 -9.65 -10.77
CA TYR A 266 15.38 -11.04 -10.84
C TYR A 266 14.22 -12.04 -10.75
N PHE A 267 13.28 -11.80 -9.85
CA PHE A 267 12.14 -12.66 -9.59
C PHE A 267 11.22 -12.78 -10.81
N LYS A 268 10.94 -11.70 -11.54
CA LYS A 268 10.13 -11.76 -12.77
C LYS A 268 10.74 -12.72 -13.79
N ASN A 269 12.02 -12.54 -14.11
CA ASN A 269 12.73 -13.40 -15.08
C ASN A 269 12.79 -14.86 -14.61
N TRP A 270 13.02 -15.08 -13.31
CA TRP A 270 13.03 -16.41 -12.71
C TRP A 270 11.65 -17.09 -12.79
N LEU A 271 10.58 -16.36 -12.46
CA LEU A 271 9.20 -16.83 -12.52
C LEU A 271 8.78 -17.17 -13.95
N ASP A 272 9.08 -16.31 -14.92
CA ASP A 272 8.78 -16.56 -16.34
C ASP A 272 9.47 -17.84 -16.82
N THR A 273 10.77 -17.97 -16.54
CA THR A 273 11.58 -19.13 -16.93
C THR A 273 11.06 -20.43 -16.31
N LYS A 274 10.65 -20.39 -15.03
CA LYS A 274 10.08 -21.55 -14.33
C LYS A 274 8.69 -21.90 -14.84
N SER A 275 7.86 -20.90 -15.09
CA SER A 275 6.46 -21.05 -15.51
C SER A 275 6.31 -21.63 -16.92
N ILE A 276 7.24 -21.32 -17.83
CA ILE A 276 7.27 -21.86 -19.19
C ILE A 276 7.73 -23.33 -19.21
N LYS A 277 8.56 -23.75 -18.24
CA LYS A 277 9.11 -25.11 -18.15
C LYS A 277 8.14 -26.14 -17.54
N LEU A 278 6.95 -25.72 -17.11
CA LEU A 278 5.91 -26.63 -16.61
C LEU A 278 5.33 -27.47 -17.75
N SER A 279 4.86 -28.69 -17.46
CA SER A 279 4.22 -29.54 -18.49
C SER A 279 2.98 -28.87 -19.10
N VAL A 280 2.26 -28.09 -18.29
CA VAL A 280 1.26 -27.12 -18.75
C VAL A 280 1.80 -25.73 -18.44
N PRO A 281 2.33 -25.01 -19.44
CA PRO A 281 2.92 -23.69 -19.23
C PRO A 281 1.92 -22.68 -18.65
N ARG A 282 2.41 -21.81 -17.76
CA ARG A 282 1.68 -20.59 -17.36
C ARG A 282 2.26 -19.42 -18.14
N GLN A 283 1.42 -18.62 -18.77
CA GLN A 283 1.83 -17.51 -19.64
C GLN A 283 0.86 -16.31 -19.51
N GLY A 284 1.32 -15.14 -19.96
CA GLY A 284 0.51 -13.92 -20.05
C GLY A 284 -0.02 -13.46 -18.69
N GLU A 285 -1.31 -13.11 -18.64
CA GLU A 285 -1.96 -12.53 -17.45
C GLU A 285 -1.86 -13.42 -16.20
N MET A 286 -1.85 -14.75 -16.37
CA MET A 286 -1.75 -15.67 -15.24
C MET A 286 -0.42 -15.52 -14.49
N VAL A 287 0.69 -15.36 -15.22
CA VAL A 287 2.01 -15.18 -14.61
C VAL A 287 2.12 -13.79 -13.96
N ALA A 288 1.51 -12.78 -14.58
CA ALA A 288 1.42 -11.45 -13.98
C ALA A 288 0.63 -11.45 -12.67
N GLU A 289 -0.47 -12.22 -12.57
CA GLU A 289 -1.21 -12.41 -11.32
C GLU A 289 -0.39 -13.13 -10.25
N ASP A 290 0.31 -14.21 -10.62
CA ASP A 290 1.14 -14.97 -9.67
C ASP A 290 2.29 -14.11 -9.13
N TYR A 291 2.87 -13.28 -9.99
CA TYR A 291 3.87 -12.29 -9.61
C TYR A 291 3.32 -11.32 -8.55
N ARG A 292 2.15 -10.71 -8.80
CA ARG A 292 1.51 -9.78 -7.85
C ARG A 292 1.19 -10.45 -6.50
N ALA A 293 0.55 -11.62 -6.53
CA ALA A 293 0.18 -12.34 -5.31
C ALA A 293 1.41 -12.75 -4.49
N CYS A 294 2.50 -13.15 -5.15
CA CYS A 294 3.75 -13.46 -4.47
C CYS A 294 4.41 -12.21 -3.87
N LEU A 295 4.41 -11.07 -4.58
CA LEU A 295 4.92 -9.81 -4.04
C LEU A 295 4.13 -9.35 -2.80
N GLU A 296 2.80 -9.47 -2.81
CA GLU A 296 1.96 -9.15 -1.66
C GLU A 296 2.32 -10.02 -0.45
N TYR A 297 2.47 -11.34 -0.65
CA TYR A 297 2.90 -12.27 0.40
C TYR A 297 4.31 -11.97 0.94
N VAL A 298 5.27 -11.74 0.05
CA VAL A 298 6.66 -11.45 0.46
C VAL A 298 6.73 -10.16 1.27
N ASN A 299 6.00 -9.13 0.85
CA ASN A 299 5.92 -7.86 1.58
C ASN A 299 5.28 -8.03 2.95
N SER A 300 4.14 -8.74 3.05
CA SER A 300 3.46 -8.92 4.33
C SER A 300 4.29 -9.70 5.35
N GLU A 301 5.02 -10.72 4.90
CA GLU A 301 5.90 -11.54 5.75
C GLU A 301 7.16 -10.79 6.21
N LEU A 302 7.78 -10.02 5.31
CA LEU A 302 9.06 -9.37 5.58
C LEU A 302 8.94 -7.95 6.12
N ALA A 303 7.80 -7.28 6.01
CA ALA A 303 7.62 -5.92 6.50
C ALA A 303 8.01 -5.77 7.97
N ARG A 304 7.53 -6.64 8.87
CA ARG A 304 7.91 -6.60 10.29
C ARG A 304 9.42 -6.77 10.51
N HIS A 305 10.04 -7.68 9.76
CA HIS A 305 11.47 -7.92 9.86
C HIS A 305 12.30 -6.75 9.32
N ALA A 306 11.77 -6.02 8.33
CA ALA A 306 12.42 -4.87 7.71
C ALA A 306 12.54 -3.65 8.65
N GLU A 307 11.72 -3.58 9.71
CA GLU A 307 11.85 -2.56 10.77
C GLU A 307 13.07 -2.81 11.68
N GLU A 308 13.51 -4.06 11.79
CA GLU A 308 14.55 -4.48 12.72
C GLU A 308 15.87 -4.81 12.02
N LEU A 309 15.82 -5.26 10.77
CA LEU A 309 16.94 -5.80 10.02
C LEU A 309 17.07 -5.17 8.63
N GLU A 310 18.31 -5.10 8.13
CA GLU A 310 18.57 -4.85 6.72
C GLU A 310 18.28 -6.13 5.92
N LEU A 311 17.47 -6.00 4.86
CA LEU A 311 17.07 -7.14 4.04
C LEU A 311 17.82 -7.12 2.71
N THR A 312 18.22 -8.30 2.26
CA THR A 312 18.93 -8.53 1.01
C THR A 312 18.02 -9.17 -0.05
N VAL A 313 18.49 -9.22 -1.29
CA VAL A 313 17.80 -9.91 -2.40
C VAL A 313 17.49 -11.36 -2.04
N ASN A 314 18.40 -12.02 -1.31
CA ASN A 314 18.24 -13.42 -0.90
C ASN A 314 17.11 -13.60 0.11
N ASP A 315 16.92 -12.65 1.03
CA ASP A 315 15.84 -12.70 2.01
C ASP A 315 14.48 -12.66 1.32
N PHE A 316 14.29 -11.74 0.36
CA PHE A 316 13.09 -11.67 -0.46
C PHE A 316 12.88 -12.95 -1.29
N MET A 317 13.93 -13.44 -1.97
CA MET A 317 13.85 -14.67 -2.76
C MET A 317 13.57 -15.91 -1.91
N SER A 318 14.05 -15.97 -0.66
CA SER A 318 13.82 -17.11 0.25
C SER A 318 12.35 -17.33 0.56
N LYS A 319 11.54 -16.25 0.54
CA LYS A 319 10.09 -16.31 0.70
C LYS A 319 9.36 -16.53 -0.63
N ALA A 320 9.86 -15.92 -1.70
CA ALA A 320 9.23 -16.01 -3.01
C ALA A 320 9.32 -17.40 -3.66
N LYS A 321 10.49 -18.06 -3.61
CA LYS A 321 10.68 -19.36 -4.29
C LYS A 321 9.72 -20.44 -3.78
N PRO A 322 9.61 -20.70 -2.45
CA PRO A 322 8.75 -21.75 -1.96
C PRO A 322 7.27 -21.47 -2.23
N TYR A 323 6.86 -20.19 -2.21
CA TYR A 323 5.50 -19.79 -2.56
C TYR A 323 5.17 -20.17 -4.02
N VAL A 324 6.04 -19.83 -4.96
CA VAL A 324 5.84 -20.13 -6.39
C VAL A 324 5.91 -21.63 -6.65
N GLU A 325 6.82 -22.35 -6.02
CA GLU A 325 6.93 -23.80 -6.17
C GLU A 325 5.64 -24.51 -5.72
N ARG A 326 5.05 -24.09 -4.60
CA ARG A 326 3.74 -24.59 -4.15
C ARG A 326 2.61 -24.20 -5.09
N LEU A 327 2.63 -22.98 -5.64
CA LEU A 327 1.66 -22.54 -6.64
C LEU A 327 1.73 -23.40 -7.90
N HIS A 328 2.94 -23.72 -8.36
CA HIS A 328 3.17 -24.62 -9.48
C HIS A 328 2.72 -26.04 -9.15
N GLU A 329 2.90 -26.53 -7.92
CA GLU A 329 2.39 -27.83 -7.48
C GLU A 329 0.85 -27.91 -7.56
N VAL A 330 0.15 -26.89 -7.07
CA VAL A 330 -1.31 -26.79 -7.20
C VAL A 330 -1.71 -26.75 -8.68
N TRP A 331 -1.00 -25.96 -9.49
CA TRP A 331 -1.29 -25.86 -10.93
C TRP A 331 -1.14 -27.20 -11.65
N MET A 332 -0.07 -27.94 -11.36
CA MET A 332 0.16 -29.26 -11.95
C MET A 332 -0.95 -30.23 -11.55
N TRP A 333 -1.34 -30.25 -10.27
CA TRP A 333 -2.47 -31.05 -9.80
C TRP A 333 -3.80 -30.67 -10.48
N GLN A 334 -4.06 -29.38 -10.69
CA GLN A 334 -5.27 -28.91 -11.39
C GLN A 334 -5.34 -29.38 -12.86
N ASN A 335 -4.19 -29.61 -13.51
CA ASN A 335 -4.11 -29.96 -14.93
C ASN A 335 -3.80 -31.45 -15.19
N GLN A 336 -3.86 -32.33 -14.19
CA GLN A 336 -3.57 -33.76 -14.35
C GLN A 336 -4.45 -34.46 -15.40
N ASN A 337 -5.72 -34.06 -15.49
CA ASN A 337 -6.75 -34.73 -16.31
C ASN A 337 -7.22 -33.88 -17.50
N ASP A 338 -6.35 -33.02 -18.06
CA ASP A 338 -6.64 -32.09 -19.16
C ASP A 338 -7.33 -30.75 -18.80
N THR A 339 -7.45 -29.87 -19.80
CA THR A 339 -8.00 -28.52 -19.65
C THR A 339 -9.52 -28.48 -19.52
N ALA A 340 -10.24 -29.39 -20.19
CA ALA A 340 -11.70 -29.45 -20.13
C ALA A 340 -12.14 -29.92 -18.73
N TYR A 341 -11.49 -30.96 -18.22
CA TYR A 341 -11.68 -31.46 -16.88
C TYR A 341 -11.38 -30.40 -15.81
N ARG A 342 -10.27 -29.67 -15.96
CA ARG A 342 -9.93 -28.56 -15.05
C ARG A 342 -11.03 -27.51 -15.00
N LYS A 343 -11.54 -27.07 -16.16
CA LYS A 343 -12.60 -26.05 -16.23
C LYS A 343 -13.88 -26.51 -15.53
N GLU A 344 -14.21 -27.79 -15.64
CA GLU A 344 -15.39 -28.37 -15.03
C GLU A 344 -15.23 -28.57 -13.51
N HIS A 345 -14.19 -29.29 -13.10
CA HIS A 345 -14.07 -29.77 -11.73
C HIS A 345 -13.26 -28.83 -10.84
N ARG A 346 -12.15 -28.30 -11.35
CA ARG A 346 -11.11 -27.58 -10.60
C ARG A 346 -10.79 -26.18 -11.18
N PRO A 347 -11.79 -25.31 -11.44
CA PRO A 347 -11.53 -24.00 -12.05
C PRO A 347 -10.64 -23.12 -11.17
N SER A 348 -9.64 -22.46 -11.78
CA SER A 348 -8.62 -21.69 -11.06
C SER A 348 -9.18 -20.59 -10.16
N SER A 349 -10.25 -19.92 -10.58
CA SER A 349 -10.92 -18.89 -9.77
C SER A 349 -11.51 -19.44 -8.47
N VAL A 350 -11.98 -20.69 -8.48
CA VAL A 350 -12.59 -21.34 -7.31
C VAL A 350 -11.52 -21.91 -6.40
N VAL A 351 -10.50 -22.56 -6.97
CA VAL A 351 -9.35 -23.08 -6.22
C VAL A 351 -8.66 -21.95 -5.46
N ARG A 352 -8.40 -20.81 -6.11
CA ARG A 352 -7.76 -19.63 -5.49
C ARG A 352 -8.56 -19.01 -4.33
N ARG A 353 -9.88 -19.15 -4.33
CA ARG A 353 -10.76 -18.64 -3.26
C ARG A 353 -10.82 -19.56 -2.05
N HIS A 354 -10.39 -20.82 -2.18
CA HIS A 354 -10.46 -21.78 -1.08
C HIS A 354 -9.45 -21.45 0.03
N LYS A 355 -9.87 -21.52 1.29
CA LYS A 355 -9.02 -21.18 2.44
C LYS A 355 -7.70 -21.98 2.47
N CYS A 356 -7.79 -23.30 2.30
CA CYS A 356 -6.62 -24.17 2.30
C CYS A 356 -5.65 -23.90 1.14
N TYR A 357 -6.09 -23.27 0.03
CA TYR A 357 -5.17 -22.86 -1.04
C TYR A 357 -4.23 -21.78 -0.52
N ARG A 358 -4.77 -20.73 0.10
CA ARG A 358 -3.95 -19.64 0.66
C ARG A 358 -3.05 -20.14 1.78
N GLU A 359 -3.59 -20.94 2.71
CA GLU A 359 -2.80 -21.49 3.83
C GLU A 359 -1.66 -22.38 3.35
N PHE A 360 -1.88 -23.22 2.33
CA PHE A 360 -0.82 -24.02 1.73
C PHE A 360 0.24 -23.14 1.08
N LEU A 361 -0.14 -22.15 0.26
CA LEU A 361 0.82 -21.28 -0.40
C LEU A 361 1.67 -20.47 0.57
N GLU A 362 1.07 -19.95 1.64
CA GLU A 362 1.76 -19.07 2.60
C GLU A 362 2.55 -19.85 3.65
N LYS A 363 2.00 -20.94 4.20
CA LYS A 363 2.60 -21.68 5.32
C LYS A 363 3.30 -22.98 4.91
N GLY A 364 2.99 -23.51 3.73
CA GLY A 364 3.57 -24.76 3.24
C GLY A 364 3.05 -26.02 3.94
N ASN A 365 1.90 -25.98 4.62
CA ASN A 365 1.35 -27.13 5.30
C ASN A 365 0.73 -28.14 4.31
N LEU A 366 1.32 -29.33 4.21
CA LEU A 366 0.86 -30.41 3.32
C LEU A 366 -0.55 -30.91 3.65
N GLU A 367 -0.99 -30.77 4.91
CA GLU A 367 -2.36 -31.13 5.30
C GLU A 367 -3.39 -30.20 4.64
N ASP A 368 -3.06 -28.92 4.47
CA ASP A 368 -3.94 -27.96 3.78
C ASP A 368 -4.03 -28.29 2.30
N PHE A 369 -2.92 -28.70 1.67
CA PHE A 369 -2.97 -29.17 0.29
C PHE A 369 -3.78 -30.46 0.14
N THR A 370 -3.63 -31.40 1.07
CA THR A 370 -4.40 -32.65 1.08
C THR A 370 -5.89 -32.38 1.25
N ARG A 371 -6.26 -31.50 2.18
CA ARG A 371 -7.65 -31.06 2.38
C ARG A 371 -8.22 -30.38 1.14
N LEU A 372 -7.43 -29.53 0.47
CA LEU A 372 -7.81 -28.91 -0.80
C LEU A 372 -8.08 -29.99 -1.88
N LYS A 373 -7.19 -30.97 -2.05
CA LYS A 373 -7.39 -32.07 -3.02
C LYS A 373 -8.67 -32.84 -2.74
N MET A 374 -8.84 -33.29 -1.50
CA MET A 374 -10.02 -34.06 -1.08
C MET A 374 -11.32 -33.28 -1.30
N TYR A 375 -11.35 -31.96 -1.03
CA TYR A 375 -12.52 -31.12 -1.29
C TYR A 375 -12.95 -31.18 -2.76
N PHE A 376 -12.00 -31.04 -3.69
CA PHE A 376 -12.30 -31.06 -5.13
C PHE A 376 -12.55 -32.48 -5.68
N GLU A 377 -11.91 -33.51 -5.14
CA GLU A 377 -12.22 -34.92 -5.45
C GLU A 377 -13.66 -35.27 -5.02
N ARG A 378 -14.09 -34.80 -3.84
CA ARG A 378 -15.49 -34.98 -3.39
C ARG A 378 -16.46 -34.22 -4.28
N LYS A 379 -16.08 -33.05 -4.79
CA LYS A 379 -16.87 -32.30 -5.76
C LYS A 379 -17.03 -33.08 -7.06
N GLU A 380 -16.00 -33.79 -7.53
CA GLU A 380 -16.08 -34.66 -8.70
C GLU A 380 -17.12 -35.76 -8.50
N ILE A 381 -17.19 -36.37 -7.32
CA ILE A 381 -18.23 -37.37 -6.96
C ILE A 381 -19.63 -36.76 -7.09
N VAL A 382 -19.83 -35.56 -6.55
CA VAL A 382 -21.13 -34.85 -6.64
C VAL A 382 -21.49 -34.60 -8.11
N VAL A 383 -20.56 -34.07 -8.90
CA VAL A 383 -20.79 -33.76 -10.33
C VAL A 383 -21.10 -35.02 -11.13
N ALA A 384 -20.34 -36.10 -10.92
CA ALA A 384 -20.55 -37.38 -11.60
C ALA A 384 -21.96 -37.94 -11.30
N TRP A 385 -22.36 -37.94 -10.02
CA TRP A 385 -23.69 -38.39 -9.63
C TRP A 385 -24.82 -37.57 -10.29
N PHE A 386 -24.62 -36.25 -10.44
CA PHE A 386 -25.59 -35.41 -11.15
C PHE A 386 -25.69 -35.70 -12.63
N LYS A 387 -24.56 -35.95 -13.30
CA LYS A 387 -24.57 -36.33 -14.72
C LYS A 387 -25.35 -37.63 -14.93
N GLU A 388 -25.17 -38.61 -14.05
CA GLU A 388 -25.93 -39.87 -14.07
C GLU A 388 -27.43 -39.65 -13.83
N ASN A 389 -27.81 -38.60 -13.08
CA ASN A 389 -29.19 -38.31 -12.72
C ASN A 389 -29.72 -37.04 -13.41
N ASN A 390 -29.40 -36.84 -14.69
CA ASN A 390 -29.76 -35.64 -15.45
C ASN A 390 -31.29 -35.39 -15.56
N TRP A 391 -32.12 -36.42 -15.36
CA TRP A 391 -33.57 -36.26 -15.29
C TRP A 391 -34.02 -35.37 -14.12
N LEU A 392 -33.29 -35.38 -12.99
CA LEU A 392 -33.55 -34.48 -11.86
C LEU A 392 -33.26 -33.03 -12.24
N HIS A 393 -32.27 -32.81 -13.11
CA HIS A 393 -31.94 -31.49 -13.61
C HIS A 393 -33.06 -30.93 -14.50
N ALA A 394 -33.61 -31.76 -15.40
CA ALA A 394 -34.77 -31.39 -16.22
C ALA A 394 -36.04 -31.11 -15.39
N LEU A 395 -36.19 -31.77 -14.24
CA LEU A 395 -37.35 -31.68 -13.37
C LEU A 395 -37.29 -30.51 -12.38
N LEU A 396 -36.16 -30.31 -11.71
CA LEU A 396 -35.97 -29.32 -10.64
C LEU A 396 -35.43 -27.98 -11.15
N GLY A 397 -34.99 -27.94 -12.40
CA GLY A 397 -34.45 -26.76 -13.06
C GLY A 397 -33.10 -26.29 -12.52
N ASP A 398 -32.60 -25.20 -13.10
CA ASP A 398 -31.26 -24.67 -12.85
C ASP A 398 -31.05 -24.09 -11.45
N PHE A 399 -32.10 -23.65 -10.78
CA PHE A 399 -32.02 -22.93 -9.51
C PHE A 399 -31.65 -23.83 -8.33
N VAL A 400 -32.30 -25.00 -8.20
CA VAL A 400 -32.00 -26.00 -7.15
C VAL A 400 -30.62 -26.62 -7.38
N MET A 401 -30.19 -26.63 -8.64
CA MET A 401 -28.95 -27.27 -9.11
C MET A 401 -27.76 -26.30 -9.13
N ARG A 402 -27.99 -25.00 -8.96
CA ARG A 402 -26.98 -23.94 -8.94
C ARG A 402 -25.93 -24.10 -7.83
N PRO A 403 -26.29 -24.46 -6.59
CA PRO A 403 -25.31 -24.67 -5.51
C PRO A 403 -24.44 -25.92 -5.73
N LEU A 404 -24.85 -26.78 -6.65
CA LEU A 404 -24.24 -28.06 -6.98
C LEU A 404 -23.31 -27.94 -8.22
N ARG A 405 -23.42 -26.83 -8.96
CA ARG A 405 -22.61 -26.53 -10.15
C ARG A 405 -21.28 -25.85 -9.80
N PRO A 406 -20.28 -25.91 -10.70
CA PRO A 406 -19.05 -25.14 -10.56
C PRO A 406 -19.34 -23.63 -10.51
N ALA A 407 -18.64 -22.87 -9.67
CA ALA A 407 -18.87 -21.43 -9.50
C ALA A 407 -18.57 -20.55 -10.74
N CYS A 408 -18.24 -21.14 -11.89
CA CYS A 408 -17.94 -20.43 -13.14
C CYS A 408 -19.16 -20.17 -14.05
N LEU A 409 -20.37 -20.59 -13.69
CA LEU A 409 -21.57 -20.43 -14.54
C LEU A 409 -22.72 -19.62 -13.90
N SER A 410 -22.50 -18.99 -12.75
CA SER A 410 -23.56 -18.24 -12.07
C SER A 410 -23.53 -16.75 -12.45
N SER A 411 -24.28 -16.37 -13.49
CA SER A 411 -24.67 -14.98 -13.75
C SER A 411 -25.84 -14.59 -12.83
N GLU A 412 -25.66 -13.57 -12.00
CA GLU A 412 -26.69 -12.99 -11.14
C GLU A 412 -27.99 -12.73 -11.93
N LEU A 413 -29.11 -13.24 -11.41
CA LEU A 413 -30.49 -12.84 -11.69
C LEU A 413 -31.45 -13.60 -10.75
N SER A 414 -32.55 -12.94 -10.45
CA SER A 414 -33.37 -12.97 -9.23
C SER A 414 -34.65 -13.84 -9.27
N SER A 415 -35.21 -14.02 -8.06
CA SER A 415 -36.57 -14.46 -7.62
C SER A 415 -37.13 -15.84 -7.99
N SER A 416 -37.17 -16.77 -7.00
CA SER A 416 -38.37 -17.17 -6.22
C SER A 416 -38.45 -18.65 -5.74
N HIS A 417 -39.26 -18.83 -4.68
CA HIS A 417 -40.02 -19.98 -4.12
C HIS A 417 -39.40 -21.25 -3.48
N PHE A 418 -38.11 -21.57 -3.59
CA PHE A 418 -37.52 -22.68 -2.79
C PHE A 418 -36.29 -22.23 -1.97
N SER A 419 -36.24 -22.57 -0.67
CA SER A 419 -35.03 -22.40 0.14
C SER A 419 -33.98 -23.45 -0.27
N SER A 420 -33.14 -23.12 -1.25
CA SER A 420 -32.03 -23.95 -1.70
C SER A 420 -30.90 -24.08 -0.65
N ASP A 421 -30.94 -23.24 0.39
CA ASP A 421 -29.91 -23.12 1.43
C ASP A 421 -29.65 -24.43 2.19
N CYS A 422 -30.69 -25.25 2.35
CA CYS A 422 -30.61 -26.51 3.08
C CYS A 422 -29.89 -27.63 2.31
N VAL A 423 -29.85 -27.56 0.97
CA VAL A 423 -29.07 -28.47 0.11
C VAL A 423 -27.65 -27.93 -0.04
N SER A 424 -27.50 -26.62 -0.28
CA SER A 424 -26.20 -25.93 -0.35
C SER A 424 -25.33 -26.18 0.88
N SER A 425 -25.91 -26.07 2.08
CA SER A 425 -25.21 -26.32 3.35
C SER A 425 -24.77 -27.77 3.52
N LEU A 426 -25.61 -28.74 3.13
CA LEU A 426 -25.26 -30.16 3.17
C LEU A 426 -24.15 -30.50 2.18
N VAL A 427 -24.18 -29.88 1.00
CA VAL A 427 -23.12 -30.03 -0.02
C VAL A 427 -21.82 -29.48 0.51
N GLN A 428 -21.80 -28.24 1.02
CA GLN A 428 -20.59 -27.65 1.58
C GLN A 428 -20.01 -28.53 2.70
N ARG A 429 -20.86 -29.02 3.61
CA ARG A 429 -20.46 -29.93 4.68
C ARG A 429 -19.91 -31.26 4.15
N PHE A 430 -20.51 -31.84 3.11
CA PHE A 430 -19.99 -33.05 2.46
C PHE A 430 -18.62 -32.79 1.81
N LEU A 431 -18.45 -31.67 1.12
CA LEU A 431 -17.17 -31.33 0.50
C LEU A 431 -16.06 -31.16 1.55
N GLU A 432 -16.37 -30.57 2.71
CA GLU A 432 -15.44 -30.40 3.83
C GLU A 432 -15.12 -31.69 4.59
N THR A 433 -16.13 -32.53 4.86
CA THR A 433 -16.00 -33.69 5.76
C THR A 433 -15.84 -35.03 5.04
N GLY A 434 -16.41 -35.17 3.84
CA GLY A 434 -16.45 -36.42 3.08
C GLY A 434 -17.41 -37.47 3.63
N TYR A 435 -18.26 -37.14 4.61
CA TYR A 435 -19.16 -38.12 5.20
C TYR A 435 -20.23 -38.60 4.21
N ARG A 436 -20.24 -39.92 3.97
CA ARG A 436 -21.24 -40.56 3.10
C ARG A 436 -22.68 -40.33 3.58
N SER A 437 -22.89 -40.16 4.89
CA SER A 437 -24.20 -39.82 5.46
C SER A 437 -24.70 -38.46 4.98
N ASP A 438 -23.82 -37.46 4.86
CA ASP A 438 -24.18 -36.14 4.36
C ASP A 438 -24.47 -36.20 2.85
N PHE A 439 -23.70 -36.97 2.07
CA PHE A 439 -24.01 -37.22 0.66
C PHE A 439 -25.36 -37.93 0.47
N ASN A 440 -25.68 -38.93 1.29
CA ASN A 440 -26.98 -39.60 1.24
C ASN A 440 -28.13 -38.65 1.61
N LYS A 441 -27.94 -37.73 2.57
CA LYS A 441 -28.95 -36.70 2.90
C LYS A 441 -29.18 -35.75 1.74
N ILE A 442 -28.14 -35.36 0.99
CA ILE A 442 -28.29 -34.56 -0.23
C ILE A 442 -29.18 -35.30 -1.23
N ARG A 443 -28.87 -36.59 -1.49
CA ARG A 443 -29.64 -37.42 -2.43
C ARG A 443 -31.10 -37.58 -2.01
N MET A 444 -31.36 -37.83 -0.72
CA MET A 444 -32.71 -37.95 -0.17
C MET A 444 -33.50 -36.66 -0.35
N LYS A 445 -32.94 -35.50 0.04
CA LYS A 445 -33.64 -34.22 -0.12
C LYS A 445 -33.94 -33.88 -1.57
N LEU A 446 -33.01 -34.13 -2.48
CA LEU A 446 -33.24 -33.91 -3.92
C LEU A 446 -34.31 -34.85 -4.47
N SER A 447 -34.35 -36.09 -4.00
CA SER A 447 -35.41 -37.06 -4.35
C SER A 447 -36.78 -36.63 -3.80
N GLU A 448 -36.85 -36.11 -2.58
CA GLU A 448 -38.08 -35.58 -1.97
C GLU A 448 -38.59 -34.37 -2.76
N MET A 449 -37.70 -33.42 -3.09
CA MET A 449 -38.03 -32.27 -3.92
C MET A 449 -38.52 -32.70 -5.31
N GLY A 450 -37.83 -33.66 -5.95
CA GLY A 450 -38.25 -34.21 -7.23
C GLY A 450 -39.64 -34.88 -7.16
N SER A 451 -39.90 -35.61 -6.08
CA SER A 451 -41.20 -36.27 -5.87
C SER A 451 -42.34 -35.26 -5.75
N LEU A 452 -42.12 -34.16 -5.04
CA LEU A 452 -43.10 -33.08 -4.90
C LEU A 452 -43.39 -32.40 -6.24
N GLU A 453 -42.37 -32.10 -7.04
CA GLU A 453 -42.57 -31.50 -8.37
C GLU A 453 -43.30 -32.44 -9.34
N ILE A 454 -42.99 -33.74 -9.32
CA ILE A 454 -43.73 -34.73 -10.11
C ILE A 454 -45.21 -34.74 -9.71
N GLN A 455 -45.52 -34.73 -8.41
CA GLN A 455 -46.91 -34.66 -7.94
C GLN A 455 -47.60 -33.37 -8.38
N ASN A 456 -46.91 -32.23 -8.36
CA ASN A 456 -47.41 -30.97 -8.86
C ASN A 456 -47.70 -31.03 -10.37
N PHE A 457 -46.81 -31.60 -11.17
CA PHE A 457 -47.03 -31.79 -12.61
C PHE A 457 -48.21 -32.72 -12.90
N VAL A 458 -48.37 -33.81 -12.14
CA VAL A 458 -49.52 -34.71 -12.27
C VAL A 458 -50.82 -33.97 -11.96
N ARG A 459 -50.84 -33.13 -10.91
CA ARG A 459 -52.01 -32.31 -10.55
C ARG A 459 -52.34 -31.28 -11.64
N LYS A 460 -51.33 -30.55 -12.14
CA LYS A 460 -51.50 -29.59 -13.25
C LYS A 460 -51.97 -30.28 -14.53
N SER A 461 -51.46 -31.47 -14.83
CA SER A 461 -51.89 -32.28 -15.98
C SER A 461 -53.35 -32.70 -15.84
N ARG A 462 -53.78 -33.11 -14.63
CA ARG A 462 -55.20 -33.41 -14.36
C ARG A 462 -56.08 -32.17 -14.51
N GLN A 463 -55.68 -31.03 -13.95
CA GLN A 463 -56.40 -29.76 -14.11
C GLN A 463 -56.50 -29.33 -15.59
N LEU A 464 -55.43 -29.51 -16.35
CA LEU A 464 -55.44 -29.24 -17.79
C LEU A 464 -56.39 -30.17 -18.53
N ARG A 465 -56.40 -31.47 -18.20
CA ARG A 465 -57.38 -32.43 -18.77
C ARG A 465 -58.81 -32.07 -18.41
N GLU A 466 -59.07 -31.69 -17.16
CA GLU A 466 -60.39 -31.24 -16.71
C GLU A 466 -60.80 -29.94 -17.41
N SER A 467 -59.88 -28.99 -17.61
CA SER A 467 -60.12 -27.76 -18.38
C SER A 467 -60.43 -28.06 -19.85
N ILE A 468 -59.62 -28.91 -20.49
CA ILE A 468 -59.85 -29.34 -21.88
C ILE A 468 -61.21 -30.04 -21.98
N GLN A 469 -61.56 -30.90 -21.04
CA GLN A 469 -62.85 -31.59 -21.04
C GLN A 469 -64.03 -30.62 -20.81
N GLN A 470 -63.87 -29.61 -19.96
CA GLN A 470 -64.85 -28.54 -19.78
C GLN A 470 -65.00 -27.66 -21.03
N ASP A 471 -63.91 -27.43 -21.77
CA ASP A 471 -63.94 -26.65 -23.00
C ASP A 471 -64.50 -27.43 -24.19
N ILE A 472 -64.28 -28.75 -24.26
CA ILE A 472 -64.95 -29.66 -25.22
C ILE A 472 -66.48 -29.72 -24.98
N MET A 473 -66.94 -29.49 -23.74
CA MET A 473 -68.36 -29.47 -23.39
C MET A 473 -69.05 -28.12 -23.68
N LYS A 474 -68.30 -27.11 -24.14
CA LYS A 474 -68.85 -25.86 -24.67
C LYS A 474 -68.87 -25.96 -26.19
N GLU A 475 -69.93 -25.48 -26.85
CA GLU A 475 -70.03 -25.49 -28.32
C GLU A 475 -68.77 -24.91 -28.97
N ASP A 476 -68.34 -25.53 -30.08
CA ASP A 476 -67.18 -25.11 -30.87
C ASP A 476 -67.28 -23.62 -31.23
N ARG A 477 -66.53 -22.80 -30.52
CA ARG A 477 -66.31 -21.40 -30.89
C ARG A 477 -64.96 -21.28 -31.54
N VAL A 478 -64.96 -20.76 -32.76
CA VAL A 478 -63.74 -20.37 -33.47
C VAL A 478 -62.96 -19.37 -32.61
N TYR A 479 -61.72 -19.70 -32.27
CA TYR A 479 -60.81 -18.74 -31.64
C TYR A 479 -60.47 -17.65 -32.67
N VAL A 480 -61.16 -16.52 -32.60
CA VAL A 480 -60.77 -15.30 -33.30
C VAL A 480 -59.83 -14.52 -32.40
N SER A 481 -58.57 -14.39 -32.80
CA SER A 481 -57.60 -13.51 -32.15
C SER A 481 -57.95 -12.05 -32.45
N ASP A 482 -58.71 -11.41 -31.58
CA ASP A 482 -58.79 -9.94 -31.55
C ASP A 482 -57.52 -9.39 -30.90
N TYR A 483 -56.50 -9.19 -31.72
CA TYR A 483 -55.35 -8.38 -31.34
C TYR A 483 -55.77 -6.90 -31.40
N GLU A 484 -56.39 -6.40 -30.34
CA GLU A 484 -56.58 -4.96 -30.14
C GLU A 484 -55.23 -4.34 -29.73
N ASP A 485 -54.61 -3.63 -30.68
CA ASP A 485 -53.52 -2.69 -30.41
C ASP A 485 -54.01 -1.61 -29.43
N ARG A 486 -53.67 -1.75 -28.15
CA ARG A 486 -53.73 -0.60 -27.22
C ARG A 486 -52.51 0.30 -27.46
N PRO A 487 -52.70 1.59 -27.78
CA PRO A 487 -51.59 2.51 -27.98
C PRO A 487 -51.04 2.97 -26.63
N PHE A 488 -49.75 2.71 -26.38
CA PHE A 488 -48.96 3.50 -25.44
C PHE A 488 -48.66 4.87 -26.09
N MET A 489 -49.43 5.90 -25.73
CA MET A 489 -48.96 7.30 -25.79
C MET A 489 -48.25 7.61 -24.47
N ASN A 490 -47.15 8.35 -24.36
CA ASN A 490 -46.22 9.02 -25.29
C ASN A 490 -45.09 9.58 -24.38
N PHE A 491 -43.85 9.75 -24.83
CA PHE A 491 -43.06 10.97 -24.59
C PHE A 491 -41.76 11.00 -25.44
N LEU A 492 -41.81 11.83 -26.50
CA LEU A 492 -40.77 12.59 -27.23
C LEU A 492 -39.97 12.00 -28.42
N GLY A 493 -40.30 12.53 -29.63
CA GLY A 493 -39.36 13.06 -30.64
C GLY A 493 -39.18 12.26 -31.95
N SER A 494 -40.05 12.36 -32.98
CA SER A 494 -39.98 13.26 -34.17
C SER A 494 -38.75 13.10 -35.09
N VAL A 495 -38.76 12.97 -36.44
CA VAL A 495 -39.72 12.74 -37.55
C VAL A 495 -38.86 12.53 -38.83
N ARG A 496 -39.42 11.82 -39.85
CA ARG A 496 -39.16 11.78 -41.32
C ARG A 496 -38.77 10.37 -41.82
N ASP A 497 -39.40 9.76 -42.83
CA ASP A 497 -40.27 10.25 -43.91
C ASP A 497 -41.23 9.14 -44.41
N PRO A 498 -42.30 9.50 -45.14
CA PRO A 498 -43.36 8.61 -45.63
C PRO A 498 -43.11 8.18 -47.09
N PHE A 499 -43.67 7.04 -47.50
CA PHE A 499 -44.45 6.89 -48.74
C PHE A 499 -44.87 5.41 -48.93
N ARG A 500 -46.17 5.24 -49.20
CA ARG A 500 -46.78 4.26 -50.13
C ARG A 500 -46.81 2.78 -49.71
N THR A 501 -47.89 2.01 -49.86
CA THR A 501 -49.26 2.17 -50.40
C THR A 501 -49.99 0.87 -50.03
N GLU A 502 -51.19 0.95 -49.46
CA GLU A 502 -52.46 0.50 -50.07
C GLU A 502 -52.91 -0.95 -49.85
N TYR A 503 -54.20 -1.00 -49.47
CA TYR A 503 -55.19 -2.06 -49.60
C TYR A 503 -54.98 -3.41 -48.91
N GLY A 504 -55.67 -3.50 -47.77
CA GLY A 504 -56.07 -4.77 -47.21
C GLY A 504 -56.92 -5.61 -48.16
N ARG A 505 -56.66 -6.92 -48.12
CA ARG A 505 -57.66 -7.95 -48.36
C ARG A 505 -57.38 -9.10 -47.39
N ARG A 506 -58.19 -9.15 -46.33
CA ARG A 506 -58.37 -10.32 -45.49
C ARG A 506 -58.84 -11.48 -46.38
N ARG A 507 -58.14 -12.61 -46.33
CA ARG A 507 -58.65 -13.93 -46.72
C ARG A 507 -58.23 -14.90 -45.63
N ILE A 508 -59.21 -15.44 -44.91
CA ILE A 508 -59.07 -16.70 -44.19
C ILE A 508 -60.29 -17.52 -44.61
N GLU A 509 -60.01 -18.62 -45.31
CA GLU A 509 -60.97 -19.65 -45.71
C GLU A 509 -61.29 -20.52 -44.49
N VAL A 510 -62.57 -20.85 -44.33
CA VAL A 510 -63.07 -21.82 -43.35
C VAL A 510 -63.30 -23.12 -44.12
N VAL A 511 -62.54 -24.17 -43.77
CA VAL A 511 -62.81 -25.53 -44.23
C VAL A 511 -63.42 -26.29 -43.06
N THR A 512 -64.70 -26.62 -43.16
CA THR A 512 -65.36 -27.65 -42.35
C THR A 512 -64.97 -29.03 -42.87
N LEU A 513 -64.64 -29.95 -41.96
CA LEU A 513 -64.66 -31.38 -42.23
C LEU A 513 -65.81 -31.99 -41.42
N ASP A 514 -66.65 -32.75 -42.11
CA ASP A 514 -67.83 -33.47 -41.59
C ASP A 514 -67.54 -34.43 -40.44
#